data_AF-A0A2E2D7F7-F1
#
_entry.id   AF-A0A2E2D7F7-F1
#
_cell.length_a   1.000
_cell.length_b   1.000
_cell.length_c   1.000
_cell.angle_alpha   90.00
_cell.angle_beta   90.00
_cell.angle_gamma   90.00
#
_symmetry.space_group_name_H-M   'P 1'
#
loop_
_entity.id
_entity.type
_entity.pdbx_description
1 polymer ?
#
loop_
_entity_poly.entity_id
_entity_poly.type
_entity_poly.pdbx_seq_one_letter_code
_entity_poly.pdbx_strand_id
1 'polypeptide(L)'
;MKGLKADLFLAALLLPFTVTAEPTESFSKAKKLMMEKVYFDHKETLYCGAAFDEKKRVTLPSGFYTEKHKKRANRVEWEHILC
;
A
#
# COMPACT_ATOMS: atom_id res chain seq x y z
N MET A 1 -41.32 11.45 -24.42
CA MET A 1 -40.57 11.32 -23.14
C MET A 1 -39.57 10.14 -23.15
N LYS A 2 -38.81 9.94 -24.25
CA LYS A 2 -37.76 8.91 -24.35
C LYS A 2 -36.34 9.50 -24.41
N GLY A 3 -36.18 10.70 -25.00
CA GLY A 3 -34.88 11.40 -25.12
C GLY A 3 -34.35 12.01 -23.82
N LEU A 4 -35.22 12.57 -22.96
CA LEU A 4 -34.79 13.22 -21.71
C LEU A 4 -34.02 12.31 -20.76
N LYS A 5 -34.28 10.99 -20.78
CA LYS A 5 -33.53 10.02 -19.98
C LYS A 5 -32.11 9.81 -20.52
N ALA A 6 -31.94 9.77 -21.85
CA ALA A 6 -30.63 9.60 -22.48
C ALA A 6 -29.77 10.86 -22.31
N ASP A 7 -30.35 12.05 -22.47
CA ASP A 7 -29.65 13.32 -22.26
C ASP A 7 -29.19 13.50 -20.81
N LEU A 8 -30.01 13.07 -19.83
CA LEU A 8 -29.65 13.12 -18.40
C LEU A 8 -28.53 12.13 -18.04
N PHE A 9 -28.52 10.93 -18.64
CA PHE A 9 -27.43 9.97 -18.46
C PHE A 9 -26.11 10.46 -19.07
N LEU A 10 -26.17 11.14 -20.22
CA LEU A 10 -24.98 11.70 -20.89
C LEU A 10 -24.40 12.89 -20.10
N ALA A 11 -25.25 13.73 -19.50
CA ALA A 11 -24.82 14.83 -18.65
C ALA A 11 -24.13 14.36 -17.36
N ALA A 12 -24.57 13.24 -16.78
CA ALA A 12 -23.96 12.67 -15.57
C ALA A 12 -22.54 12.12 -15.81
N LEU A 13 -22.22 11.71 -17.05
CA LEU A 13 -20.89 11.20 -17.41
C LEU A 13 -19.83 12.31 -17.51
N LEU A 14 -20.25 13.57 -17.67
CA LEU A 14 -19.38 14.75 -17.75
C LEU A 14 -19.07 15.36 -16.37
N LEU A 15 -19.61 14.81 -15.28
CA LEU A 15 -19.30 15.30 -13.93
C LEU A 15 -17.90 14.83 -13.51
N PRO A 16 -16.97 15.75 -13.21
CA PRO A 16 -15.65 15.36 -12.76
C PRO A 16 -15.73 14.75 -11.36
N PHE A 17 -15.22 13.53 -11.20
CA PHE A 17 -15.02 12.93 -9.89
C PHE A 17 -13.78 13.55 -9.24
N THR A 18 -13.98 14.37 -8.20
CA THR A 18 -12.86 14.84 -7.38
C THR A 18 -12.53 13.78 -6.34
N VAL A 19 -11.42 13.07 -6.52
CA VAL A 19 -10.87 12.17 -5.50
C VAL A 19 -9.95 12.98 -4.59
N THR A 20 -10.28 13.04 -3.30
CA THR A 20 -9.42 13.64 -2.28
C THR A 20 -8.83 12.53 -1.40
N ALA A 21 -7.54 12.61 -1.11
CA ALA A 21 -6.89 11.74 -0.14
C ALA A 21 -6.73 12.50 1.18
N GLU A 22 -7.26 11.96 2.27
CA GLU A 22 -7.06 12.55 3.59
C GLU A 22 -5.65 12.20 4.13
N PRO A 23 -4.97 13.15 4.79
CA PRO A 23 -3.68 12.89 5.39
C PRO A 23 -3.81 11.87 6.52
N THR A 24 -2.75 11.10 6.74
CA THR A 24 -2.71 10.14 7.85
C THR A 24 -2.37 10.87 9.14
N GLU A 25 -3.29 10.90 10.09
CA GLU A 25 -3.14 11.63 11.37
C GLU A 25 -2.10 11.02 12.32
N SER A 26 -1.57 9.83 12.04
CA SER A 26 -0.50 9.23 12.84
C SER A 26 0.34 8.24 12.03
N PHE A 27 1.58 8.04 12.47
CA PHE A 27 2.47 7.04 11.87
C PHE A 27 1.91 5.61 11.96
N SER A 28 1.18 5.29 13.03
CA SER A 28 0.52 3.98 13.16
C SER A 28 -0.60 3.79 12.12
N LYS A 29 -1.39 4.85 11.84
CA LYS A 29 -2.42 4.83 10.79
C LYS A 29 -1.78 4.71 9.41
N ALA A 30 -0.67 5.43 9.16
CA ALA A 30 0.10 5.33 7.93
C ALA A 30 0.58 3.89 7.66
N LYS A 31 1.25 3.25 8.63
CA LYS A 31 1.72 1.85 8.50
C LYS A 31 0.60 0.85 8.17
N LYS A 32 -0.60 1.05 8.74
CA LYS A 32 -1.76 0.19 8.46
C LYS A 32 -2.24 0.38 7.02
N LEU A 33 -2.42 1.64 6.60
CA LEU A 33 -2.86 1.96 5.25
C LEU A 33 -1.86 1.52 4.18
N MET A 34 -0.56 1.58 4.47
CA MET A 34 0.46 1.08 3.55
C MET A 34 0.27 -0.42 3.26
N MET A 35 -0.04 -1.25 4.26
CA MET A 35 -0.36 -2.67 4.03
C MET A 35 -1.66 -2.86 3.25
N GLU A 36 -2.69 -2.08 3.56
CA GLU A 36 -4.04 -2.30 3.02
C GLU A 36 -4.25 -1.71 1.62
N LYS A 37 -3.50 -0.66 1.27
CA LYS A 37 -3.76 0.16 0.08
C LYS A 37 -2.56 0.33 -0.85
N VAL A 38 -1.33 0.16 -0.37
CA VAL A 38 -0.12 0.43 -1.17
C VAL A 38 0.65 -0.85 -1.50
N TYR A 39 0.90 -1.70 -0.51
CA TYR A 39 1.65 -2.96 -0.65
C TYR A 39 0.73 -4.19 -0.68
N PHE A 40 -0.56 -4.01 -0.95
CA PHE A 40 -1.54 -5.10 -0.88
C PHE A 40 -1.28 -6.18 -1.95
N ASP A 41 -0.85 -5.77 -3.14
CA ASP A 41 -0.54 -6.59 -4.30
C ASP A 41 0.96 -6.72 -4.60
N HIS A 42 1.79 -5.89 -3.96
CA HIS A 42 3.24 -5.92 -4.11
C HIS A 42 3.94 -6.08 -2.76
N LYS A 43 4.05 -7.31 -2.25
CA LYS A 43 4.65 -7.62 -0.95
C LYS A 43 6.14 -7.95 -1.04
N GLU A 44 6.93 -6.93 -1.37
CA GLU A 44 8.38 -7.03 -1.53
C GLU A 44 9.10 -5.96 -0.69
N THR A 45 10.20 -6.33 -0.03
CA THR A 45 10.99 -5.38 0.77
C THR A 45 11.85 -4.48 -0.10
N LEU A 46 11.95 -3.21 0.28
CA LEU A 46 12.62 -2.18 -0.52
C LEU A 46 14.09 -2.50 -0.87
N TYR A 47 14.89 -2.95 0.11
CA TYR A 47 16.33 -3.08 -0.09
C TYR A 47 16.77 -4.44 -0.62
N CYS A 48 16.12 -5.52 -0.20
CA CYS A 48 16.57 -6.88 -0.49
C CYS A 48 15.71 -7.58 -1.53
N GLY A 49 14.62 -6.97 -1.99
CA GLY A 49 13.65 -7.64 -2.86
C GLY A 49 13.03 -8.89 -2.23
N ALA A 50 13.07 -8.99 -0.89
CA ALA A 50 12.59 -10.18 -0.19
C ALA A 50 11.06 -10.16 -0.11
N ALA A 51 10.41 -11.28 -0.46
CA ALA A 51 8.97 -11.43 -0.34
C ALA A 51 8.55 -11.48 1.14
N PHE A 52 7.34 -10.98 1.44
CA PHE A 52 6.73 -11.13 2.76
C PHE A 52 5.23 -11.43 2.69
N ASP A 53 4.67 -11.96 3.77
CA ASP A 53 3.25 -12.35 3.84
C ASP A 53 2.35 -11.28 4.49
N GLU A 54 1.03 -11.52 4.49
CA GLU A 54 0.03 -10.64 5.13
C GLU A 54 0.28 -10.41 6.63
N LYS A 55 0.98 -11.33 7.29
CA LYS A 55 1.36 -11.22 8.70
C LYS A 55 2.69 -10.48 8.87
N LYS A 56 3.21 -9.87 7.79
CA LYS A 56 4.47 -9.14 7.72
C LYS A 56 5.68 -10.01 8.03
N ARG A 57 5.61 -11.32 7.76
CA ARG A 57 6.74 -12.25 7.93
C ARG A 57 7.54 -12.29 6.63
N VAL A 58 8.85 -12.07 6.74
CA VAL A 58 9.76 -12.00 5.59
C VAL A 58 10.28 -13.41 5.26
N THR A 59 10.25 -13.77 3.99
CA THR A 59 10.99 -14.92 3.46
C THR A 59 12.41 -14.47 3.18
N LEU A 60 13.35 -14.85 4.04
CA LEU A 60 14.75 -14.44 3.92
C LEU A 60 15.36 -14.97 2.60
N PRO A 61 16.03 -14.13 1.80
CA PRO A 61 16.63 -14.56 0.55
C PRO A 61 17.82 -15.49 0.81
N SER A 62 18.14 -16.32 -0.19
CA SER A 62 19.32 -17.19 -0.13
C SER A 62 20.59 -16.36 0.09
N GLY A 63 21.46 -16.82 1.00
CA GLY A 63 22.69 -16.12 1.36
C GLY A 63 22.52 -15.00 2.40
N PHE A 64 21.29 -14.67 2.82
CA PHE A 64 21.10 -13.73 3.93
C PHE A 64 21.66 -14.28 5.24
N TYR A 65 22.51 -13.51 5.91
CA TYR A 65 23.07 -13.84 7.20
C TYR A 65 23.13 -12.61 8.11
N THR A 66 22.84 -12.80 9.39
CA THR A 66 23.08 -11.80 10.42
C THR A 66 23.36 -12.46 11.77
N GLU A 67 24.37 -11.94 12.47
CA GLU A 67 24.67 -12.37 13.84
C GLU A 67 23.68 -11.76 14.84
N LYS A 68 23.24 -10.52 14.57
CA LYS A 68 22.40 -9.72 15.47
C LYS A 68 20.97 -9.59 14.94
N HIS A 69 20.03 -9.38 15.86
CA HIS A 69 18.62 -9.10 15.54
C HIS A 69 17.91 -10.16 14.67
N LYS A 70 18.26 -11.45 14.82
CA LYS A 70 17.64 -12.57 14.07
C LYS A 70 16.10 -12.56 14.12
N LYS A 71 15.50 -12.18 15.27
CA LYS A 71 14.04 -12.04 15.41
C LYS A 71 13.45 -10.87 14.59
N ARG A 72 14.21 -9.80 14.37
CA ARG A 72 13.79 -8.65 13.54
C ARG A 72 13.86 -8.97 12.06
N ALA A 73 14.89 -9.70 11.63
CA ALA A 73 15.06 -10.09 10.23
C ALA A 73 13.86 -10.85 9.66
N ASN A 74 13.09 -11.55 10.50
CA ASN A 74 11.93 -12.32 10.08
C ASN A 74 10.63 -11.50 9.95
N ARG A 75 10.68 -10.16 10.09
CA ARG A 75 9.48 -9.31 9.95
C ARG A 75 9.77 -8.00 9.22
N VAL A 76 8.73 -7.47 8.58
CA VAL A 76 8.78 -6.13 7.98
C VAL A 76 8.77 -5.05 9.06
N GLU A 77 9.66 -4.08 8.91
CA GLU A 77 9.66 -2.82 9.63
C GLU A 77 9.61 -1.67 8.62
N TRP A 78 9.09 -0.51 9.04
CA TRP A 78 8.84 0.61 8.14
C TRP A 78 9.98 1.61 8.21
N GLU A 79 10.67 1.78 7.09
CA GLU A 79 11.75 2.76 6.93
C GLU A 79 11.16 4.16 6.68
N HIS A 80 11.71 5.17 7.34
CA HIS A 80 11.37 6.56 7.07
C HIS A 80 12.43 7.17 6.16
N ILE A 81 12.20 7.10 4.84
CA ILE A 81 13.09 7.67 3.83
C ILE A 81 12.75 9.15 3.68
N LEU A 82 13.75 10.01 3.77
CA LEU A 82 13.63 11.44 3.53
C LEU A 82 14.15 11.73 2.12
N CYS A 83 13.36 12.48 1.34
CA CYS A 83 13.78 13.05 0.06
C CYS A 83 14.37 14.45 0.26
#